data_AF-A0A9P5P3R0-F1
#
_entry.id   AF-A0A9P5P3R0-F1
#
_cell.length_a   1.000
_cell.length_b   1.000
_cell.length_c   1.000
_cell.angle_alpha   90.00
_cell.angle_beta   90.00
_cell.angle_gamma   90.00
#
_symmetry.space_group_name_H-M   'P 1'
#
loop_
_entity.id
_entity.type
_entity.pdbx_description
1 polymer ?
#
loop_
_entity_poly.entity_id
_entity_poly.type
_entity_poly.pdbx_seq_one_letter_code
_entity_poly.pdbx_strand_id
1 'polypeptide(L)' 'PENTLPSLISTIYPGINRHPIPPDQYFAECTILASRNDDVDDINFTILSQFPGEEKTFYSADSI' A
#
# COMPACT_ATOMS: atom_id res chain seq x y z
N PRO A 1 4.35 -20.26 3.48
CA PRO A 1 4.31 -18.95 2.79
C PRO A 1 4.87 -19.09 1.38
N GLU A 2 4.15 -18.58 0.38
CA GLU A 2 4.65 -18.53 -1.00
C GLU A 2 5.61 -17.35 -1.13
N ASN A 3 6.64 -17.48 -1.97
CA ASN A 3 7.58 -16.38 -2.23
C ASN A 3 7.03 -15.46 -3.31
N THR A 4 5.94 -14.77 -3.00
CA THR A 4 5.20 -13.91 -3.93
C THR A 4 4.87 -12.57 -3.27
N LEU A 5 4.76 -11.51 -4.07
CA LEU A 5 4.39 -10.19 -3.57
C LEU A 5 3.02 -10.19 -2.84
N PRO A 6 1.96 -10.85 -3.34
CA PRO A 6 0.70 -10.95 -2.60
C PRO A 6 0.86 -11.61 -1.23
N SER A 7 1.66 -12.68 -1.11
CA SER A 7 1.91 -13.34 0.18
C SER A 7 2.69 -12.44 1.14
N LEU A 8 3.60 -11.59 0.64
CA LEU A 8 4.30 -10.60 1.45
C LEU A 8 3.33 -9.52 1.94
N ILE A 9 2.53 -8.95 1.04
CA ILE A 9 1.54 -7.91 1.37
C ILE A 9 0.54 -8.45 2.41
N SER A 10 0.01 -9.66 2.25
CA SER A 10 -0.92 -10.24 3.23
C SER A 10 -0.27 -10.50 4.60
N THR A 11 1.05 -10.70 4.63
CA THR A 11 1.80 -10.92 5.87
C THR A 11 2.02 -9.62 6.63
N ILE A 12 2.41 -8.55 5.93
CA ILE A 12 2.69 -7.24 6.52
C ILE A 12 1.40 -6.46 6.78
N TYR A 13 0.45 -6.51 5.84
CA TYR A 13 -0.84 -5.82 5.89
C TYR A 13 -2.04 -6.78 5.96
N PRO A 14 -2.20 -7.59 7.02
CA PRO A 14 -3.28 -8.59 7.14
C PRO A 14 -4.70 -7.99 7.26
N GLY A 15 -4.81 -6.66 7.36
CA GLY A 15 -6.04 -5.93 7.57
C GLY A 15 -6.33 -4.85 6.53
N ILE A 16 -5.58 -4.80 5.41
CA ILE A 16 -5.65 -3.72 4.41
C ILE A 16 -7.06 -3.47 3.87
N ASN A 17 -7.85 -4.54 3.74
CA ASN A 17 -9.21 -4.55 3.18
C ASN A 17 -10.29 -4.81 4.23
N ARG A 18 -9.97 -4.67 5.53
CA ARG A 18 -10.94 -4.89 6.61
C ARG A 18 -11.90 -3.72 6.78
N HIS A 19 -13.10 -4.05 7.24
CA HIS A 19 -14.07 -3.09 7.75
C HIS A 19 -14.29 -3.34 9.26
N PRO A 20 -14.25 -2.29 10.11
CA PRO A 20 -13.96 -0.88 9.77
C PRO A 20 -12.52 -0.67 9.29
N ILE A 21 -12.30 0.43 8.56
CA ILE A 21 -10.98 0.81 8.04
C ILE A 21 -9.98 0.89 9.21
N PRO A 22 -8.77 0.32 9.08
CA PRO A 22 -7.75 0.40 10.12
C PRO A 22 -7.40 1.87 10.47
N PRO A 23 -7.01 2.16 11.73
CA PRO A 23 -6.59 3.51 12.12
C PRO A 23 -5.25 3.88 11.49
N ASP A 24 -4.92 5.18 11.42
CA ASP A 24 -3.65 5.68 10.84
C ASP A 24 -2.39 4.98 11.41
N GLN A 25 -2.41 4.64 12.70
CA GLN A 25 -1.31 3.93 13.37
C GLN A 25 -0.98 2.58 12.71
N TYR A 26 -1.99 1.88 12.16
CA TYR A 26 -1.79 0.63 11.46
C TYR A 26 -0.85 0.79 10.26
N PHE A 27 -1.02 1.87 9.50
CA PHE A 27 -0.18 2.17 8.34
C PHE A 27 1.21 2.67 8.76
N ALA A 28 1.30 3.40 9.87
CA ALA A 28 2.57 3.87 10.40
C ALA A 28 3.47 2.73 10.91
N GLU A 29 2.90 1.64 11.40
CA GLU A 29 3.64 0.49 11.93
C GLU A 29 3.99 -0.58 10.87
N CYS A 30 3.34 -0.53 9.71
CA CYS A 30 3.60 -1.46 8.61
C CYS A 30 4.57 -0.82 7.59
N THR A 31 5.59 -1.56 7.15
CA THR A 31 6.54 -1.07 6.13
C THR A 31 7.09 -2.22 5.31
N ILE A 32 7.17 -2.01 4.00
CA ILE A 32 7.89 -2.87 3.05
C ILE A 32 8.98 -2.01 2.42
N LEU A 33 10.23 -2.47 2.48
CA LEU A 33 11.38 -1.79 1.88
C LEU A 33 11.74 -2.47 0.57
N ALA A 34 11.99 -1.66 -0.46
CA ALA A 34 12.51 -2.11 -1.75
C ALA A 34 13.72 -1.27 -2.17
N SER A 35 14.59 -1.82 -3.02
CA SER A 35 15.84 -1.19 -3.42
C SER A 35 15.72 -0.26 -4.62
N ARG A 36 14.62 -0.36 -5.39
CA ARG A 36 14.35 0.47 -6.58
C ARG A 36 13.01 1.17 -6.42
N ASN A 37 12.91 2.40 -6.90
CA ASN A 37 11.68 3.17 -6.83
C ASN A 37 10.55 2.54 -7.67
N ASP A 38 10.85 1.97 -8.84
CA ASP A 38 9.84 1.24 -9.63
C ASP A 38 9.18 0.13 -8.80
N ASP A 39 9.97 -0.60 -8.01
CA ASP A 39 9.46 -1.65 -7.13
C ASP A 39 8.62 -1.05 -5.98
N VAL A 40 9.03 0.10 -5.44
CA VAL A 40 8.26 0.86 -4.42
C VAL A 40 6.91 1.29 -5.00
N ASP A 41 6.88 1.81 -6.22
CA ASP A 41 5.67 2.27 -6.90
C ASP A 41 4.70 1.12 -7.14
N ASP A 42 5.19 -0.02 -7.67
CA ASP A 42 4.38 -1.22 -7.91
C ASP A 42 3.78 -1.78 -6.61
N ILE A 43 4.59 -1.82 -5.54
CA ILE A 43 4.14 -2.28 -4.21
C ILE A 43 3.06 -1.34 -3.66
N ASN A 44 3.30 -0.02 -3.67
CA ASN A 44 2.36 0.97 -3.17
C ASN A 44 1.04 0.94 -3.94
N PHE A 45 1.10 0.86 -5.27
CA PHE A 45 -0.09 0.73 -6.11
C PHE A 45 -0.90 -0.53 -5.76
N THR A 46 -0.23 -1.67 -5.61
CA THR A 46 -0.88 -2.95 -5.28
C THR A 46 -1.53 -2.94 -3.89
N ILE A 47 -0.95 -2.24 -2.92
CA ILE A 47 -1.52 -2.09 -1.57
C ILE A 47 -2.72 -1.14 -1.63
N LEU A 48 -2.58 0.01 -2.28
CA LEU A 48 -3.65 1.01 -2.41
C LEU A 48 -4.86 0.45 -3.15
N SER A 49 -4.67 -0.37 -4.19
CA SER A 49 -5.77 -1.01 -4.93
C SER A 49 -6.60 -2.00 -4.10
N GLN A 50 -6.08 -2.46 -2.95
CA GLN A 50 -6.79 -3.33 -2.01
C GLN A 50 -7.50 -2.52 -0.90
N PHE A 51 -7.16 -1.25 -0.75
CA PHE A 51 -7.71 -0.40 0.29
C PHE A 51 -9.17 -0.06 -0.03
N PRO A 52 -10.09 -0.19 0.95
CA PRO A 52 -11.50 0.07 0.69
C PRO A 52 -11.75 1.58 0.63
N GLY A 53 -12.41 2.05 -0.43
CA GLY A 53 -12.76 3.46 -0.60
C GLY A 53 -12.76 3.91 -2.05
N GLU A 54 -12.78 5.22 -2.25
CA GLU A 54 -12.69 5.86 -3.56
C GLU A 54 -11.23 6.28 -3.82
N GLU A 55 -10.69 5.88 -4.98
CA GLU A 55 -9.38 6.31 -5.45
C GLU A 55 -9.41 7.80 -5.83
N LYS A 56 -8.38 8.54 -5.42
CA LYS A 56 -8.20 9.95 -5.77
C LYS A 56 -6.77 10.22 -6.21
N THR A 57 -6.63 10.83 -7.37
CA THR A 57 -5.33 11.30 -7.90
C THR A 57 -5.14 12.78 -7.58
N PHE A 58 -4.00 13.12 -6.99
CA PHE A 58 -3.60 14.51 -6.74
C PHE A 58 -2.41 14.85 -7.63
N TYR A 59 -2.55 15.90 -8.42
CA TYR A 59 -1.47 16.39 -9.28
C TYR A 59 -0.52 17.30 -8.51
N SER A 60 0.75 17.33 -8.91
CA SER A 60 1.74 18.22 -8.29
C SER A 60 1.33 19.68 -8.44
N ALA A 61 1.67 20.49 -7.43
CA ALA A 61 1.38 21.92 -7.43
C ALA A 61 2.35 22.74 -8.32
N ASP A 62 3.40 22.09 -8.84
CA ASP A 62 4.34 22.72 -9.76
C ASP A 62 3.62 23.10 -11.05
N SER A 63 3.59 24.41 -11.34
CA SER A 63 3.12 24.93 -12.63
C SER A 63 4.23 24.77 -13.67
N ILE A 64 3.86 24.36 -14.89
CA ILE A 64 4.75 24.21 -16.05
C ILE A 64 5.22 25.58 -16.54
#